data_AF-A0A2G5EY90-F1
#
_entry.id   AF-A0A2G5EY90-F1
#
_cell.length_a   1.000
_cell.length_b   1.000
_cell.length_c   1.000
_cell.angle_alpha   90.00
_cell.angle_beta   90.00
_cell.angle_gamma   90.00
#
_symmetry.space_group_name_H-M   'P 1'
#
loop_
_entity.id
_entity.type
_entity.pdbx_description
1 polymer ?
#
loop_
_entity_poly.entity_id
_entity_poly.type
_entity_poly.pdbx_seq_one_letter_code
_entity_poly.pdbx_strand_id
1 'polypeptide(L)'
;MALELLKAMDAKCIIRDVMQTCGSGSSLKQSMCNHPVLYGDLCGLCGKQVRFSFAVPLGYIRKDLNVSANEMVELRNHEWKNLLLKKKLCLVLDLDQTLLHSVQSDCLSSKERAYFFSVMDCLKDNPNGTRFMSKLSKANMFTKLRPYVRSFLEEASQMFDMYVCTMGERSYSLAMAQLLDPEGKYFKDKVISREHCTKEGQKGLDVVLAPPKAVVILDDTADAWRRHKDNLIVMKKYRYFSTVSHVVNIETMEDESETKGELASVLEKLKSIHHMFFNPGIEMDAQSLDVKKVLKKVQTEASVEDT
;
A
#
# COMPACT_ATOMS: atom_id res chain seq x y z
N MET A 1 1.74 -12.54 -9.06
CA MET A 1 1.36 -13.42 -10.19
C MET A 1 -0.14 -13.37 -10.42
N ALA A 2 -0.97 -13.22 -9.38
CA ALA A 2 -2.39 -12.89 -9.52
C ALA A 2 -2.62 -11.57 -10.31
N LEU A 3 -1.78 -10.56 -10.06
CA LEU A 3 -1.76 -9.32 -10.84
C LEU A 3 -1.42 -9.56 -12.33
N GLU A 4 -0.44 -10.44 -12.61
CA GLU A 4 -0.08 -10.81 -13.98
C GLU A 4 -1.16 -11.67 -14.64
N LEU A 5 -1.89 -12.49 -13.89
CA LEU A 5 -3.07 -13.21 -14.38
C LEU A 5 -4.19 -12.25 -14.76
N LEU A 6 -4.48 -11.23 -13.94
CA LEU A 6 -5.42 -10.17 -14.28
C LEU A 6 -4.99 -9.40 -15.54
N LYS A 7 -3.69 -9.10 -15.67
CA LYS A 7 -3.11 -8.47 -16.87
C LYS A 7 -3.08 -9.41 -18.09
N ALA A 8 -2.93 -10.72 -17.90
CA ALA A 8 -2.92 -11.70 -18.99
C ALA A 8 -4.34 -12.07 -19.46
N MET A 9 -5.33 -12.03 -18.57
CA MET A 9 -6.75 -12.10 -18.92
C MET A 9 -7.14 -10.92 -19.83
N ASP A 10 -6.50 -9.76 -19.66
CA ASP A 10 -6.61 -8.59 -20.54
C ASP A 10 -5.93 -8.82 -21.91
N ALA A 11 -4.77 -9.48 -21.98
CA ALA A 11 -4.15 -9.84 -23.27
C ALA A 11 -5.00 -10.82 -24.11
N LYS A 12 -5.83 -11.64 -23.46
CA LYS A 12 -6.84 -12.49 -24.10
C LYS A 12 -8.19 -11.79 -24.30
N CYS A 13 -8.39 -10.61 -23.72
CA CYS A 13 -9.56 -9.76 -23.95
C CYS A 13 -9.43 -9.10 -25.32
N ILE A 14 -9.71 -9.87 -26.38
CA ILE A 14 -9.82 -9.39 -27.76
C ILE A 14 -11.04 -8.47 -27.84
N ILE A 15 -10.90 -7.22 -27.43
CA ILE A 15 -11.73 -6.12 -27.92
C ILE A 15 -11.24 -5.78 -29.34
N ARG A 16 -11.40 -6.75 -30.26
CA ARG A 16 -11.19 -6.49 -31.70
C ARG A 16 -12.20 -7.18 -32.60
N ASP A 17 -12.94 -8.19 -32.15
CA ASP A 17 -13.89 -8.92 -33.03
C ASP A 17 -15.37 -8.69 -32.72
N VAL A 18 -15.75 -8.02 -31.62
CA VAL A 18 -17.18 -7.82 -31.28
C VAL A 18 -17.79 -6.55 -31.92
N MET A 19 -16.97 -5.64 -32.45
CA MET A 19 -17.44 -4.35 -32.99
C MET A 19 -17.58 -4.30 -34.52
N GLN A 20 -17.41 -5.40 -35.27
CA GLN A 20 -17.40 -5.31 -36.75
C GLN A 20 -18.32 -6.23 -37.58
N THR A 21 -19.11 -7.15 -37.02
CA THR A 21 -19.99 -7.99 -37.87
C THR A 21 -21.35 -8.37 -37.28
N CYS A 22 -21.98 -7.52 -36.46
CA CYS A 22 -23.43 -7.61 -36.23
C CYS A 22 -24.18 -6.61 -37.12
N GLY A 23 -24.12 -6.85 -38.44
CA GLY A 23 -24.94 -6.18 -39.44
C GLY A 23 -25.86 -7.18 -40.14
N SER A 24 -26.96 -7.57 -39.50
CA SER A 24 -28.29 -7.86 -40.08
C SER A 24 -29.19 -8.57 -39.07
N GLY A 25 -30.47 -8.22 -39.08
CA GLY A 25 -31.42 -8.34 -37.97
C GLY A 25 -31.63 -9.74 -37.37
N SER A 26 -31.54 -9.81 -36.05
CA SER A 26 -32.45 -10.61 -35.20
C SER A 26 -32.35 -10.06 -33.76
N SER A 27 -33.47 -10.10 -33.03
CA SER A 27 -33.58 -9.61 -31.65
C SER A 27 -32.45 -10.14 -30.76
N LEU A 28 -31.52 -9.25 -30.37
CA LEU A 28 -30.44 -9.58 -29.45
C LEU A 28 -31.05 -9.85 -28.07
N LYS A 29 -31.33 -11.12 -27.78
CA LYS A 29 -31.50 -11.57 -26.39
C LYS A 29 -30.21 -11.18 -25.66
N GLN A 30 -30.27 -10.15 -24.81
CA GLN A 30 -29.20 -9.79 -23.87
C GLN A 30 -28.98 -10.96 -22.92
N SER A 31 -28.16 -11.93 -23.36
CA SER A 31 -27.78 -13.06 -22.53
C SER A 31 -26.77 -12.56 -21.51
N MET A 32 -27.10 -12.62 -20.22
CA MET A 32 -26.15 -12.31 -19.17
C MET A 32 -25.13 -13.44 -19.03
N CYS A 33 -23.89 -13.14 -18.63
CA CYS A 33 -22.88 -14.16 -18.37
C CYS A 33 -22.49 -14.22 -16.88
N ASN A 34 -21.80 -15.29 -16.49
CA ASN A 34 -21.34 -15.53 -15.12
C ASN A 34 -19.80 -15.43 -14.99
N HIS A 35 -19.14 -14.75 -15.92
CA HIS A 35 -17.69 -14.61 -15.90
C HIS A 35 -17.23 -13.72 -14.74
N PRO A 36 -16.05 -14.00 -14.16
CA PRO A 36 -15.64 -13.40 -12.90
C PRO A 36 -15.09 -11.97 -13.01
N VAL A 37 -14.72 -11.50 -14.21
CA VAL A 37 -14.03 -10.22 -14.42
C VAL A 37 -14.92 -9.24 -15.18
N LEU A 38 -14.96 -8.01 -14.67
CA LEU A 38 -15.82 -6.92 -15.10
C LEU A 38 -14.98 -5.66 -15.41
N TYR A 39 -15.35 -4.97 -16.48
CA TYR A 39 -14.90 -3.61 -16.78
C TYR A 39 -16.15 -2.71 -16.88
N GLY A 40 -16.36 -1.86 -15.88
CA GLY A 40 -17.64 -1.19 -15.70
C GLY A 40 -18.77 -2.22 -15.56
N ASP A 41 -19.80 -2.13 -16.40
CA ASP A 41 -20.96 -3.04 -16.41
C ASP A 41 -20.81 -4.22 -17.40
N LEU A 42 -19.65 -4.33 -18.07
CA LEU A 42 -19.42 -5.32 -19.12
C LEU A 42 -18.44 -6.40 -18.66
N CYS A 43 -18.68 -7.63 -19.08
CA CYS A 43 -17.77 -8.73 -18.88
C CYS A 43 -16.46 -8.52 -19.68
N GLY A 44 -15.32 -8.56 -18.99
CA GLY A 44 -13.99 -8.48 -19.60
C GLY A 44 -13.56 -9.72 -20.41
N LEU A 45 -14.40 -10.76 -20.50
CA LEU A 45 -14.11 -11.97 -21.30
C LEU A 45 -15.01 -12.09 -22.54
N CYS A 46 -16.29 -11.70 -22.44
CA CYS A 46 -17.26 -11.89 -23.53
C CYS A 46 -18.08 -10.65 -23.90
N GLY A 47 -17.85 -9.51 -23.24
CA GLY A 47 -18.51 -8.23 -23.55
C GLY A 47 -19.99 -8.14 -23.18
N LYS A 48 -20.56 -9.16 -22.51
CA LYS A 48 -21.98 -9.18 -22.08
C LYS A 48 -22.15 -8.57 -20.69
N GLN A 49 -23.35 -8.07 -20.37
CA GLN A 49 -23.71 -7.68 -19.01
C GLN A 49 -23.66 -8.88 -18.05
N VAL A 50 -23.37 -8.62 -16.78
CA VAL A 50 -23.17 -9.63 -15.75
C VAL A 50 -24.26 -9.53 -14.68
N ARG A 51 -24.60 -10.67 -14.06
CA ARG A 51 -25.71 -10.79 -13.10
C ARG A 51 -25.44 -10.29 -11.68
N PHE A 52 -24.20 -10.06 -11.28
CA PHE A 52 -23.84 -9.95 -9.87
C PHE A 52 -23.53 -8.52 -9.42
N SER A 53 -24.12 -8.12 -8.30
CA SER A 53 -23.95 -6.80 -7.66
C SER A 53 -22.82 -6.72 -6.62
N PHE A 54 -22.13 -7.83 -6.33
CA PHE A 54 -21.10 -7.93 -5.28
C PHE A 54 -19.69 -8.06 -5.85
N ALA A 55 -19.31 -7.14 -6.74
CA ALA A 55 -17.98 -7.12 -7.31
C ALA A 55 -16.99 -6.38 -6.40
N VAL A 56 -15.77 -6.91 -6.25
CA VAL A 56 -14.66 -6.27 -5.53
C VAL A 56 -13.97 -5.32 -6.52
N PRO A 57 -13.96 -4.00 -6.25
CA PRO A 57 -13.34 -3.03 -7.14
C PRO A 57 -11.82 -3.09 -7.01
N LEU A 58 -11.14 -3.34 -8.12
CA LEU A 58 -9.68 -3.33 -8.24
C LEU A 58 -9.21 -2.16 -9.12
N GLY A 59 -9.91 -1.02 -9.01
CA GLY A 59 -9.66 0.22 -9.75
C GLY A 59 -8.23 0.77 -9.67
N TYR A 60 -7.50 0.39 -8.61
CA TYR A 60 -6.10 0.78 -8.41
C TYR A 60 -5.16 0.05 -9.39
N ILE A 61 -5.47 -1.19 -9.74
CA ILE A 61 -4.76 -1.98 -10.77
C ILE A 61 -5.10 -1.44 -12.15
N ARG A 62 -6.40 -1.26 -12.41
CA ARG A 62 -6.90 -0.72 -13.67
C ARG A 62 -8.27 -0.10 -13.47
N LYS A 63 -8.48 1.06 -14.10
CA LYS A 63 -9.75 1.78 -14.03
C LYS A 63 -10.92 0.87 -14.40
N ASP A 64 -12.00 0.95 -13.61
CA ASP A 64 -13.26 0.23 -13.79
C ASP A 64 -13.16 -1.31 -13.69
N LEU A 65 -12.00 -1.87 -13.29
CA LEU A 65 -11.82 -3.29 -13.05
C LEU A 65 -12.56 -3.72 -11.80
N ASN A 66 -13.44 -4.71 -11.92
CA ASN A 66 -14.06 -5.40 -10.80
C ASN A 66 -13.96 -6.91 -10.96
N VAL A 67 -13.91 -7.63 -9.84
CA VAL A 67 -13.89 -9.09 -9.82
C VAL A 67 -14.97 -9.65 -8.91
N SER A 68 -15.53 -10.81 -9.24
CA SER A 68 -16.50 -11.47 -8.35
C SER A 68 -15.85 -11.85 -7.00
N ALA A 69 -16.67 -11.99 -5.95
CA ALA A 69 -16.18 -12.44 -4.64
C ALA A 69 -15.46 -13.82 -4.70
N ASN A 70 -15.98 -14.76 -5.50
CA ASN A 70 -15.36 -16.07 -5.70
C ASN A 70 -13.99 -15.96 -6.39
N GLU A 71 -13.90 -15.13 -7.43
CA GLU A 71 -12.62 -14.86 -8.10
C GLU A 71 -11.61 -14.22 -7.16
N MET A 72 -12.05 -13.30 -6.30
CA MET A 72 -11.18 -12.69 -5.30
C MET A 72 -10.60 -13.74 -4.33
N VAL A 73 -11.37 -14.78 -3.99
CA VAL A 73 -10.88 -15.91 -3.18
C VAL A 73 -9.82 -16.70 -3.94
N GLU A 74 -10.04 -17.00 -5.22
CA GLU A 74 -9.06 -17.72 -6.05
C GLU A 74 -7.76 -16.91 -6.25
N LEU A 75 -7.88 -15.60 -6.53
CA LEU A 75 -6.73 -14.70 -6.62
C LEU A 75 -5.94 -14.65 -5.31
N ARG A 76 -6.63 -14.63 -4.16
CA ARG A 76 -5.98 -14.70 -2.83
C ARG A 76 -5.30 -16.03 -2.56
N ASN A 77 -5.92 -17.14 -2.93
CA ASN A 77 -5.32 -18.47 -2.81
C ASN A 77 -4.07 -18.61 -3.67
N HIS A 78 -4.11 -18.06 -4.88
CA HIS A 78 -2.97 -18.01 -5.77
C HIS A 78 -1.85 -17.13 -5.20
N GLU A 79 -2.17 -15.91 -4.76
CA GLU A 79 -1.17 -14.99 -4.22
C GLU A 79 -0.55 -15.54 -2.92
N TRP A 80 -1.33 -16.21 -2.08
CA TRP A 80 -0.83 -16.94 -0.91
C TRP A 80 0.23 -17.99 -1.26
N LYS A 81 -0.03 -18.84 -2.26
CA LYS A 81 0.95 -19.84 -2.72
C LYS A 81 2.22 -19.16 -3.24
N ASN A 82 2.08 -18.08 -4.02
CA ASN A 82 3.23 -17.31 -4.53
C ASN A 82 4.06 -16.69 -3.40
N LEU A 83 3.41 -16.11 -2.40
CA LEU A 83 4.07 -15.55 -1.21
C LEU A 83 4.86 -16.62 -0.45
N LEU A 84 4.25 -17.79 -0.20
CA LEU A 84 4.94 -18.92 0.44
C LEU A 84 6.16 -19.40 -0.35
N LEU A 85 6.03 -19.56 -1.67
CA LEU A 85 7.12 -19.98 -2.55
C LEU A 85 8.30 -19.03 -2.50
N LYS A 86 8.03 -17.72 -2.41
CA LYS A 86 9.05 -16.67 -2.29
C LYS A 86 9.55 -16.45 -0.87
N LYS A 87 9.01 -17.18 0.11
CA LYS A 87 9.17 -16.90 1.55
C LYS A 87 8.92 -15.43 1.87
N LYS A 88 7.81 -14.87 1.39
CA LYS A 88 7.40 -13.49 1.66
C LYS A 88 6.02 -13.39 2.32
N LEU A 89 5.82 -12.31 3.06
CA LEU A 89 4.51 -11.85 3.51
C LEU A 89 4.05 -10.65 2.67
N CYS A 90 2.87 -10.12 2.96
CA CYS A 90 2.38 -8.87 2.39
C CYS A 90 2.47 -7.74 3.41
N LEU A 91 2.98 -6.58 3.00
CA LEU A 91 3.08 -5.39 3.86
C LEU A 91 2.28 -4.25 3.26
N VAL A 92 1.29 -3.75 3.99
CA VAL A 92 0.48 -2.59 3.61
C VAL A 92 0.97 -1.37 4.37
N LEU A 93 1.35 -0.32 3.65
CA LEU A 93 1.96 0.89 4.19
C LEU A 93 1.05 2.10 3.99
N ASP A 94 0.82 2.87 5.05
CA ASP A 94 0.30 4.23 4.91
C ASP A 94 1.38 5.21 4.42
N LEU A 95 0.97 6.40 3.97
CA LEU A 95 1.87 7.48 3.53
C LEU A 95 2.02 8.57 4.59
N ASP A 96 1.00 9.40 4.75
CA ASP A 96 1.04 10.61 5.57
C ASP A 96 1.19 10.27 7.04
N GLN A 97 2.12 10.94 7.74
CA GLN A 97 2.47 10.67 9.14
C GLN A 97 2.99 9.25 9.42
N THR A 98 3.18 8.42 8.39
CA THR A 98 3.78 7.09 8.51
C THR A 98 5.14 7.02 7.80
N LEU A 99 5.20 7.20 6.48
CA LEU A 99 6.43 7.17 5.69
C LEU A 99 6.94 8.57 5.30
N LEU A 100 6.05 9.57 5.35
CA LEU A 100 6.36 10.94 4.96
C LEU A 100 5.41 11.91 5.66
N HIS A 101 5.74 13.20 5.60
CA HIS A 101 4.87 14.27 6.01
C HIS A 101 4.81 15.30 4.89
N SER A 102 3.60 15.63 4.43
CA SER A 102 3.39 16.66 3.42
C SER A 102 2.46 17.77 3.92
N VAL A 103 2.74 19.01 3.53
CA VAL A 103 1.92 20.19 3.82
C VAL A 103 1.74 21.04 2.57
N GLN A 104 0.61 21.73 2.47
CA GLN A 104 0.39 22.75 1.43
C GLN A 104 1.33 23.94 1.65
N SER A 105 1.78 24.57 0.57
CA SER A 105 2.67 25.74 0.64
C SER A 105 2.06 26.86 1.49
N ASP A 106 0.75 27.01 1.47
CA ASP A 106 0.04 28.08 2.19
C ASP A 106 -0.07 27.79 3.69
N CYS A 107 0.24 26.56 4.11
CA CYS A 107 0.36 26.19 5.53
C CYS A 107 1.73 26.55 6.12
N LEU A 108 2.69 27.03 5.32
CA LEU A 108 4.03 27.40 5.76
C LEU A 108 4.24 28.92 5.70
N SER A 109 4.78 29.48 6.77
CA SER A 109 5.24 30.87 6.79
C SER A 109 6.39 31.08 5.80
N SER A 110 6.63 32.35 5.43
CA SER A 110 7.78 32.68 4.57
C SER A 110 9.13 32.28 5.17
N LYS A 111 9.25 32.29 6.51
CA LYS A 111 10.47 31.84 7.21
C LYS A 111 10.67 30.34 7.10
N GLU A 112 9.62 29.55 7.29
CA GLU A 112 9.67 28.08 7.17
C GLU A 112 9.96 27.65 5.73
N ARG A 113 9.35 28.31 4.74
CA ARG A 113 9.66 28.06 3.33
C ARG A 113 11.12 28.38 3.01
N ALA A 114 11.63 29.53 3.46
CA ALA A 114 13.04 29.90 3.28
C ALA A 114 13.99 28.90 3.93
N TYR A 115 13.68 28.46 5.16
CA TYR A 115 14.44 27.43 5.87
C TYR A 115 14.43 26.09 5.11
N PHE A 116 13.26 25.66 4.64
CA PHE A 116 13.13 24.44 3.84
C PHE A 116 14.03 24.49 2.60
N PHE A 117 14.03 25.60 1.86
CA PHE A 117 14.91 25.78 0.71
C PHE A 117 16.39 25.81 1.11
N SER A 118 16.76 26.48 2.20
CA SER A 118 18.15 26.48 2.66
C SER A 118 18.63 25.07 3.04
N VAL A 119 17.80 24.27 3.69
CA VAL A 119 18.14 22.87 4.03
C VAL A 119 18.27 22.04 2.76
N MET A 120 17.35 22.17 1.81
CA MET A 120 17.49 21.49 0.51
C MET A 120 18.78 21.87 -0.20
N ASP A 121 19.15 23.16 -0.19
CA ASP A 121 20.37 23.66 -0.83
C ASP A 121 21.63 23.11 -0.17
N CYS A 122 21.71 23.11 1.17
CA CYS A 122 22.83 22.52 1.91
C CYS A 122 22.99 21.01 1.66
N LEU A 123 21.89 20.32 1.39
CA LEU A 123 21.89 18.88 1.16
C LEU A 123 22.10 18.51 -0.32
N LYS A 124 22.28 19.47 -1.24
CA LYS A 124 22.54 19.20 -2.67
C LYS A 124 23.83 18.44 -2.91
N ASP A 125 24.85 18.70 -2.10
CA ASP A 125 26.16 18.05 -2.22
C ASP A 125 26.22 16.71 -1.46
N ASN A 126 25.17 16.37 -0.71
CA ASN A 126 25.01 15.04 -0.11
C ASN A 126 24.02 14.22 -0.97
N PRO A 127 24.50 13.23 -1.75
CA PRO A 127 23.64 12.41 -2.61
C PRO A 127 22.55 11.65 -1.84
N ASN A 128 22.72 11.46 -0.52
CA ASN A 128 21.70 10.89 0.35
C ASN A 128 20.78 11.97 0.93
N GLY A 129 21.30 13.15 1.29
CA GLY A 129 20.55 14.20 1.99
C GLY A 129 19.47 14.89 1.14
N THR A 130 19.73 15.15 -0.14
CA THR A 130 18.78 15.88 -1.01
C THR A 130 17.51 15.10 -1.33
N ARG A 131 17.52 13.77 -1.14
CA ARG A 131 16.44 12.88 -1.59
C ARG A 131 15.29 12.71 -0.59
N PHE A 132 15.37 13.39 0.56
CA PHE A 132 14.36 13.31 1.62
C PHE A 132 13.45 14.54 1.72
N MET A 133 13.74 15.63 1.02
CA MET A 133 12.90 16.83 1.00
C MET A 133 12.55 17.19 -0.44
N SER A 134 11.26 17.45 -0.70
CA SER A 134 10.78 17.74 -2.05
C SER A 134 9.70 18.81 -2.05
N LYS A 135 9.77 19.72 -3.04
CA LYS A 135 8.65 20.61 -3.40
C LYS A 135 7.97 20.06 -4.63
N LEU A 136 6.71 19.66 -4.49
CA LEU A 136 5.89 19.14 -5.56
C LEU A 136 5.12 20.28 -6.21
N SER A 137 5.76 20.93 -7.20
CA SER A 137 5.23 22.15 -7.83
C SER A 137 3.81 22.01 -8.36
N LYS A 138 3.45 20.86 -8.94
CA LYS A 138 2.09 20.61 -9.47
C LYS A 138 1.02 20.54 -8.39
N ALA A 139 1.38 20.09 -7.18
CA ALA A 139 0.46 19.96 -6.05
C ALA A 139 0.58 21.13 -5.06
N ASN A 140 1.50 22.07 -5.29
CA ASN A 140 1.86 23.16 -4.37
C ASN A 140 2.20 22.67 -2.94
N MET A 141 2.85 21.50 -2.83
CA MET A 141 3.12 20.87 -1.53
C MET A 141 4.62 20.78 -1.24
N PHE A 142 4.94 20.88 0.05
CA PHE A 142 6.24 20.57 0.61
C PHE A 142 6.15 19.21 1.30
N THR A 143 7.08 18.32 0.97
CA THR A 143 7.10 16.94 1.48
C THR A 143 8.45 16.65 2.07
N LYS A 144 8.44 16.07 3.27
CA LYS A 144 9.59 15.47 3.92
C LYS A 144 9.34 13.98 4.03
N LEU A 145 10.25 13.18 3.49
CA LEU A 145 10.30 11.74 3.71
C LEU A 145 10.82 11.46 5.11
N ARG A 146 10.22 10.49 5.80
CA ARG A 146 10.70 10.03 7.09
C ARG A 146 12.10 9.42 6.93
N PRO A 147 13.06 9.75 7.79
CA PRO A 147 14.41 9.21 7.70
C PRO A 147 14.42 7.69 7.68
N TYR A 148 15.43 7.11 7.01
CA TYR A 148 15.56 5.68 6.75
C TYR A 148 14.54 5.06 5.78
N VAL A 149 13.55 5.80 5.23
CA VAL A 149 12.50 5.21 4.38
C VAL A 149 13.00 4.45 3.16
N ARG A 150 14.10 4.88 2.53
CA ARG A 150 14.62 4.22 1.32
C ARG A 150 15.25 2.86 1.66
N SER A 151 16.10 2.83 2.68
CA SER A 151 16.71 1.60 3.20
C SER A 151 15.64 0.67 3.77
N PHE A 152 14.66 1.21 4.50
CA PHE A 152 13.48 0.48 4.97
C PHE A 152 12.77 -0.24 3.82
N LEU A 153 12.41 0.47 2.74
CA LEU A 153 11.72 -0.13 1.60
C LEU A 153 12.58 -1.19 0.91
N GLU A 154 13.88 -0.97 0.78
CA GLU A 154 14.79 -1.95 0.21
C GLU A 154 14.87 -3.23 1.03
N GLU A 155 15.14 -3.13 2.33
CA GLU A 155 15.25 -4.29 3.22
C GLU A 155 13.90 -5.00 3.38
N ALA A 156 12.82 -4.25 3.59
CA ALA A 156 11.47 -4.82 3.68
C ALA A 156 11.08 -5.55 2.38
N SER A 157 11.53 -5.08 1.21
CA SER A 157 11.22 -5.72 -0.07
C SER A 157 11.76 -7.15 -0.19
N GLN A 158 12.78 -7.53 0.59
CA GLN A 158 13.31 -8.89 0.61
C GLN A 158 12.35 -9.87 1.30
N MET A 159 11.57 -9.38 2.27
CA MET A 159 10.68 -10.18 3.12
C MET A 159 9.20 -10.00 2.77
N PHE A 160 8.85 -8.89 2.13
CA PHE A 160 7.46 -8.49 1.90
C PHE A 160 7.20 -8.07 0.45
N ASP A 161 6.05 -8.45 -0.07
CA ASP A 161 5.44 -7.79 -1.23
C ASP A 161 4.60 -6.60 -0.72
N MET A 162 4.98 -5.39 -1.13
CA MET A 162 4.44 -4.16 -0.51
C MET A 162 3.27 -3.53 -1.27
N TYR A 163 2.33 -2.95 -0.53
CA TYR A 163 1.21 -2.12 -1.00
C TYR A 163 1.29 -0.75 -0.32
N VAL A 164 0.84 0.29 -1.02
CA VAL A 164 0.46 1.57 -0.40
C VAL A 164 -1.05 1.58 -0.18
N CYS A 165 -1.51 1.99 1.00
CA CYS A 165 -2.93 2.20 1.31
C CYS A 165 -3.12 3.50 2.11
N THR A 166 -3.67 4.53 1.48
CA THR A 166 -3.81 5.88 2.05
C THR A 166 -5.24 6.42 1.89
N MET A 167 -5.63 7.31 2.80
CA MET A 167 -6.85 8.12 2.67
C MET A 167 -6.65 9.39 1.81
N GLY A 168 -5.46 9.56 1.22
CA GLY A 168 -5.19 10.57 0.20
C GLY A 168 -5.87 10.29 -1.14
N GLU A 169 -5.97 11.31 -1.98
CA GLU A 169 -6.48 11.22 -3.35
C GLU A 169 -5.52 10.48 -4.27
N ARG A 170 -6.02 9.90 -5.37
CA ARG A 170 -5.20 9.10 -6.30
C ARG A 170 -4.03 9.88 -6.91
N SER A 171 -4.26 11.12 -7.34
CA SER A 171 -3.20 11.96 -7.91
C SER A 171 -2.06 12.18 -6.91
N TYR A 172 -2.41 12.46 -5.66
CA TYR A 172 -1.48 12.60 -4.55
C TYR A 172 -0.73 11.29 -4.25
N SER A 173 -1.46 10.19 -4.08
CA SER A 173 -0.87 8.90 -3.71
C SER A 173 0.11 8.40 -4.77
N LEU A 174 -0.21 8.56 -6.05
CA LEU A 174 0.70 8.20 -7.15
C LEU A 174 1.95 9.07 -7.18
N ALA A 175 1.81 10.39 -6.93
CA ALA A 175 2.96 11.29 -6.84
C ALA A 175 3.88 10.92 -5.65
N MET A 176 3.32 10.56 -4.50
CA MET A 176 4.10 10.12 -3.33
C MET A 176 4.76 8.76 -3.58
N ALA A 177 4.05 7.82 -4.19
CA ALA A 177 4.62 6.53 -4.55
C ALA A 177 5.81 6.70 -5.51
N GLN A 178 5.71 7.58 -6.50
CA GLN A 178 6.81 7.91 -7.42
C GLN A 178 8.00 8.58 -6.71
N LEU A 179 7.75 9.39 -5.68
CA LEU A 179 8.81 10.03 -4.88
C LEU A 179 9.57 8.99 -4.02
N LEU A 180 8.84 8.02 -3.45
CA LEU A 180 9.37 6.93 -2.63
C LEU A 180 10.08 5.86 -3.48
N ASP A 181 9.49 5.49 -4.61
CA ASP A 181 9.90 4.40 -5.50
C ASP A 181 10.05 4.88 -6.95
N PRO A 182 11.08 5.68 -7.29
CA PRO A 182 11.21 6.28 -8.61
C PRO A 182 11.33 5.29 -9.76
N GLU A 183 11.87 4.10 -9.49
CA GLU A 183 12.09 3.02 -10.46
C GLU A 183 10.93 2.03 -10.52
N GLY A 184 9.90 2.17 -9.67
CA GLY A 184 8.78 1.24 -9.60
C GLY A 184 9.16 -0.17 -9.15
N LYS A 185 10.19 -0.31 -8.31
CA LYS A 185 10.72 -1.59 -7.83
C LYS A 185 9.77 -2.25 -6.82
N TYR A 186 9.09 -1.45 -6.00
CA TYR A 186 8.39 -1.90 -4.79
C TYR A 186 6.87 -1.96 -4.97
N PHE A 187 6.27 -0.84 -5.38
CA PHE A 187 4.81 -0.69 -5.36
C PHE A 187 4.17 -1.05 -6.70
N LYS A 188 4.77 -0.64 -7.82
CA LYS A 188 4.17 -0.79 -9.16
C LYS A 188 2.71 -0.29 -9.14
N ASP A 189 1.76 -1.14 -9.48
CA ASP A 189 0.34 -0.80 -9.51
C ASP A 189 -0.35 -0.91 -8.13
N LYS A 190 0.34 -1.31 -7.07
CA LYS A 190 -0.24 -1.62 -5.74
C LYS A 190 -0.43 -0.36 -4.87
N VAL A 191 -1.06 0.68 -5.41
CA VAL A 191 -1.32 1.96 -4.72
C VAL A 191 -2.82 2.18 -4.55
N ILE A 192 -3.31 1.90 -3.35
CA ILE A 192 -4.72 2.02 -2.96
C ILE A 192 -4.95 3.40 -2.32
N SER A 193 -5.58 4.32 -3.04
CA SER A 193 -6.03 5.62 -2.53
C SER A 193 -7.47 5.60 -2.01
N ARG A 194 -7.93 6.73 -1.43
CA ARG A 194 -9.27 6.91 -0.82
C ARG A 194 -10.43 6.42 -1.69
N GLU A 195 -10.38 6.69 -2.99
CA GLU A 195 -11.42 6.32 -3.96
C GLU A 195 -11.57 4.80 -4.18
N HIS A 196 -10.58 4.01 -3.75
CA HIS A 196 -10.60 2.56 -3.83
C HIS A 196 -11.07 1.89 -2.54
N CYS A 197 -11.28 2.66 -1.46
CA CYS A 197 -11.79 2.13 -0.20
C CYS A 197 -13.26 1.71 -0.35
N THR A 198 -13.58 0.49 0.09
CA THR A 198 -14.93 -0.10 0.00
C THR A 198 -15.89 0.42 1.07
N LYS A 199 -15.37 1.13 2.08
CA LYS A 199 -16.11 1.74 3.17
C LYS A 199 -15.65 3.17 3.34
N GLU A 200 -16.61 4.09 3.39
CA GLU A 200 -16.33 5.51 3.57
C GLU A 200 -15.57 5.74 4.89
N GLY A 201 -14.49 6.52 4.81
CA GLY A 201 -13.67 6.86 5.97
C GLY A 201 -12.87 5.70 6.59
N GLN A 202 -12.82 4.52 5.96
CA GLN A 202 -12.14 3.34 6.52
C GLN A 202 -11.28 2.62 5.48
N LYS A 203 -10.06 2.27 5.86
CA LYS A 203 -9.19 1.36 5.11
C LYS A 203 -9.62 -0.09 5.34
N GLY A 204 -9.30 -0.95 4.38
CA GLY A 204 -9.70 -2.35 4.43
C GLY A 204 -8.81 -3.24 3.56
N LEU A 205 -8.73 -4.53 3.91
CA LEU A 205 -8.00 -5.52 3.11
C LEU A 205 -8.86 -6.13 1.99
N ASP A 206 -10.10 -5.65 1.81
CA ASP A 206 -11.08 -6.19 0.86
C ASP A 206 -10.53 -6.20 -0.59
N VAL A 207 -9.72 -5.22 -0.95
CA VAL A 207 -9.14 -5.04 -2.30
C VAL A 207 -7.68 -5.50 -2.40
N VAL A 208 -7.09 -5.98 -1.31
CA VAL A 208 -5.72 -6.51 -1.27
C VAL A 208 -5.73 -7.97 -1.72
N LEU A 209 -4.86 -8.31 -2.70
CA LEU A 209 -4.82 -9.65 -3.29
C LEU A 209 -4.19 -10.70 -2.38
N ALA A 210 -3.48 -10.32 -1.31
CA ALA A 210 -3.01 -11.27 -0.30
C ALA A 210 -4.14 -11.59 0.70
N PRO A 211 -4.26 -12.84 1.20
CA PRO A 211 -5.23 -13.14 2.24
C PRO A 211 -4.83 -12.45 3.56
N PRO A 212 -5.78 -11.98 4.39
CA PRO A 212 -5.47 -11.27 5.64
C PRO A 212 -4.51 -12.00 6.58
N LYS A 213 -4.50 -13.35 6.57
CA LYS A 213 -3.55 -14.16 7.37
C LYS A 213 -2.08 -14.00 6.98
N ALA A 214 -1.79 -13.32 5.86
CA ALA A 214 -0.44 -13.06 5.36
C ALA A 214 -0.11 -11.56 5.29
N VAL A 215 -0.98 -10.69 5.79
CA VAL A 215 -0.85 -9.23 5.67
C VAL A 215 -0.47 -8.60 7.01
N VAL A 216 0.60 -7.81 7.00
CA VAL A 216 0.97 -6.88 8.08
C VAL A 216 0.68 -5.46 7.60
N ILE A 217 0.16 -4.61 8.49
CA ILE A 217 -0.18 -3.21 8.19
C ILE A 217 0.70 -2.30 9.06
N LEU A 218 1.31 -1.28 8.46
CA LEU A 218 1.91 -0.14 9.18
C LEU A 218 1.09 1.11 8.90
N ASP A 219 0.56 1.72 9.95
CA ASP A 219 -0.26 2.93 9.87
C ASP A 219 -0.21 3.67 11.22
N ASP A 220 -0.16 5.00 11.22
CA ASP A 220 -0.15 5.79 12.45
C ASP A 220 -1.55 5.99 13.07
N THR A 221 -2.62 5.63 12.34
CA THR A 221 -4.01 5.85 12.74
C THR A 221 -4.78 4.54 12.84
N ALA A 222 -4.83 3.97 14.05
CA ALA A 222 -5.52 2.70 14.31
C ALA A 222 -7.02 2.71 13.94
N ASP A 223 -7.69 3.85 14.08
CA ASP A 223 -9.11 3.98 13.74
C ASP A 223 -9.41 3.92 12.25
N ALA A 224 -8.40 4.06 11.38
CA ALA A 224 -8.56 3.82 9.94
C ALA A 224 -8.77 2.33 9.63
N TRP A 225 -8.35 1.42 10.51
CA TRP A 225 -8.32 -0.03 10.31
C TRP A 225 -9.22 -0.81 11.27
N ARG A 226 -10.41 -0.29 11.60
CA ARG A 226 -11.33 -0.87 12.61
C ARG A 226 -11.61 -2.36 12.44
N ARG A 227 -11.67 -2.85 11.19
CA ARG A 227 -11.94 -4.26 10.85
C ARG A 227 -10.69 -5.16 10.83
N HIS A 228 -9.50 -4.59 10.93
CA HIS A 228 -8.22 -5.29 10.75
C HIS A 228 -7.18 -4.92 11.82
N LYS A 229 -7.62 -4.58 13.04
CA LYS A 229 -6.74 -4.20 14.15
C LYS A 229 -5.71 -5.29 14.50
N ASP A 230 -6.08 -6.57 14.38
CA ASP A 230 -5.17 -7.70 14.60
C ASP A 230 -4.01 -7.79 13.59
N ASN A 231 -4.11 -7.11 12.44
CA ASN A 231 -3.07 -7.06 11.41
C ASN A 231 -2.16 -5.83 11.54
N LEU A 232 -2.50 -4.89 12.43
CA LEU A 232 -1.92 -3.55 12.48
C LEU A 232 -0.78 -3.45 13.50
N ILE A 233 0.33 -2.86 13.05
CA ILE A 233 1.34 -2.25 13.91
C ILE A 233 1.13 -0.75 13.82
N VAL A 234 0.73 -0.15 14.95
CA VAL A 234 0.52 1.30 15.04
C VAL A 234 1.87 1.99 15.09
N MET A 235 2.10 2.92 14.18
CA MET A 235 3.33 3.70 14.09
C MET A 235 3.21 5.01 14.87
N LYS A 236 4.32 5.50 15.43
CA LYS A 236 4.39 6.90 15.89
C LYS A 236 4.18 7.84 14.71
N LYS A 237 3.27 8.81 14.88
CA LYS A 237 2.99 9.86 13.89
C LYS A 237 4.24 10.67 13.57
N TYR A 238 4.65 10.65 12.31
CA TYR A 238 5.74 11.46 11.79
C TYR A 238 5.30 12.90 11.53
N ARG A 239 5.87 13.86 12.26
CA ARG A 239 5.50 15.28 12.19
C ARG A 239 6.72 16.18 12.03
N TYR A 240 7.21 16.28 10.81
CA TYR A 240 8.26 17.23 10.46
C TYR A 240 7.80 18.71 10.50
N PHE A 241 6.75 19.05 9.75
CA PHE A 241 6.14 20.38 9.74
C PHE A 241 5.22 20.58 10.97
N SER A 242 5.77 21.04 12.08
CA SER A 242 4.97 21.41 13.27
C SER A 242 4.06 22.60 12.95
N THR A 243 2.78 22.52 13.30
CA THR A 243 1.79 23.62 13.23
C THR A 243 2.04 24.74 14.24
N VAL A 244 3.03 24.60 15.12
CA VAL A 244 3.35 25.57 16.15
C VAL A 244 4.73 26.15 15.86
N SER A 245 4.69 27.43 15.56
CA SER A 245 5.74 28.37 15.21
C SER A 245 6.90 28.43 16.19
N HIS A 246 7.63 27.36 16.43
CA HIS A 246 8.95 27.44 17.05
C HIS A 246 9.82 26.39 16.41
N VAL A 247 11.02 26.81 16.06
CA VAL A 247 12.12 25.98 15.56
C VAL A 247 12.27 24.81 16.53
N VAL A 248 11.58 23.70 16.24
CA VAL A 248 11.87 22.43 16.88
C VAL A 248 13.31 22.17 16.48
N ASN A 249 14.16 21.87 17.44
CA ASN A 249 15.52 21.48 17.14
C ASN A 249 15.42 20.10 16.47
N ILE A 250 15.17 20.09 15.15
CA ILE A 250 14.91 18.90 14.31
C ILE A 250 16.03 17.87 14.52
N GLU A 251 17.25 18.33 14.79
CA GLU A 251 18.44 17.53 15.09
C GLU A 251 18.32 16.69 16.39
N THR A 252 17.40 17.03 17.29
CA THR A 252 17.17 16.31 18.56
C THR A 252 15.97 15.37 18.52
N MET A 253 15.25 15.29 17.39
CA MET A 253 14.16 14.34 17.23
C MET A 253 14.75 12.96 16.93
N GLU A 254 14.59 11.99 17.84
CA GLU A 254 15.05 10.60 17.64
C GLU A 254 14.54 10.00 16.33
N ASP A 255 13.35 10.41 15.89
CA ASP A 255 12.71 9.96 14.64
C ASP A 255 13.43 10.47 13.37
N GLU A 256 14.34 11.46 13.50
CA GLU A 256 15.20 11.89 12.39
C GLU A 256 16.51 11.08 12.28
N SER A 257 16.72 10.11 13.19
CA SER A 257 17.87 9.21 13.13
C SER A 257 17.69 8.11 12.09
N GLU A 258 18.69 7.93 11.22
CA GLU A 258 18.75 6.82 10.26
C GLU A 258 18.93 5.44 10.94
N THR A 259 19.39 5.38 12.19
CA THR A 259 19.69 4.11 12.87
C THR A 259 18.80 3.83 14.07
N LYS A 260 18.23 4.89 14.68
CA LYS A 260 17.38 4.78 15.88
C LYS A 260 15.97 5.31 15.67
N GLY A 261 15.65 5.79 14.47
CA GLY A 261 14.32 6.31 14.13
C GLY A 261 13.26 5.21 14.09
N GLU A 262 11.99 5.62 14.03
CA GLU A 262 10.85 4.70 14.10
C GLU A 262 10.89 3.64 12.98
N LEU A 263 11.29 4.03 11.76
CA LEU A 263 11.37 3.10 10.63
C LEU A 263 12.46 2.03 10.81
N ALA A 264 13.56 2.37 11.48
CA ALA A 264 14.60 1.39 11.81
C ALA A 264 14.08 0.40 12.87
N SER A 265 13.43 0.91 13.93
CA SER A 265 12.84 0.08 14.99
C SER A 265 11.76 -0.88 14.45
N VAL A 266 10.83 -0.37 13.63
CA VAL A 266 9.76 -1.23 13.09
C VAL A 266 10.29 -2.24 12.08
N LEU A 267 11.39 -1.95 11.37
CA LEU A 267 12.00 -2.93 10.47
C LEU A 267 12.52 -4.15 11.23
N GLU A 268 13.17 -3.96 12.38
CA GLU A 268 13.61 -5.08 13.22
C GLU A 268 12.42 -5.90 13.72
N LYS A 269 11.32 -5.24 14.08
CA LYS A 269 10.05 -5.92 14.40
C LYS A 269 9.52 -6.74 13.21
N LEU A 270 9.55 -6.19 12.00
CA LEU A 270 9.14 -6.89 10.78
C LEU A 270 10.05 -8.09 10.45
N LYS A 271 11.36 -7.96 10.66
CA LYS A 271 12.32 -9.07 10.53
C LYS A 271 11.99 -10.20 11.49
N SER A 272 11.70 -9.88 12.76
CA SER A 272 11.27 -10.84 13.77
C SER A 272 9.95 -11.54 13.40
N ILE A 273 8.94 -10.79 12.95
CA ILE A 273 7.66 -11.34 12.48
C ILE A 273 7.88 -12.30 11.31
N HIS A 274 8.66 -11.89 10.32
CA HIS A 274 8.95 -12.73 9.15
C HIS A 274 9.69 -14.01 9.57
N HIS A 275 10.71 -13.89 10.41
CA HIS A 275 11.48 -15.02 10.91
C HIS A 275 10.59 -16.02 11.65
N MET A 276 9.79 -15.57 12.61
CA MET A 276 8.86 -16.43 13.35
C MET A 276 7.79 -17.07 12.46
N PHE A 277 7.31 -16.34 11.45
CA PHE A 277 6.28 -16.87 10.55
C PHE A 277 6.82 -18.01 9.68
N PHE A 278 8.05 -17.90 9.16
CA PHE A 278 8.65 -18.90 8.28
C PHE A 278 9.50 -19.95 8.98
N ASN A 279 9.80 -19.76 10.26
CA ASN A 279 10.42 -20.75 11.13
C ASN A 279 9.51 -21.02 12.34
N PRO A 280 8.28 -21.49 12.10
CA PRO A 280 7.40 -21.90 13.19
C PRO A 280 8.13 -23.01 13.95
N GLY A 281 8.36 -22.82 15.25
CA GLY A 281 8.83 -23.92 16.10
C GLY A 281 7.85 -25.10 16.09
N ILE A 282 8.12 -26.11 16.92
CA ILE A 282 7.33 -27.36 16.99
C ILE A 282 5.83 -27.09 17.30
N GLU A 283 5.49 -25.93 17.84
CA GLU A 283 4.14 -25.56 18.30
C GLU A 283 3.17 -25.06 17.21
N MET A 284 3.62 -24.80 15.98
CA MET A 284 2.78 -24.21 14.93
C MET A 284 2.62 -25.13 13.72
N ASP A 285 1.44 -25.75 13.58
CA ASP A 285 1.05 -26.51 12.40
C ASP A 285 1.07 -25.61 11.14
N ALA A 286 1.65 -26.10 10.04
CA ALA A 286 1.74 -25.43 8.75
C ALA A 286 0.36 -25.04 8.18
N GLN A 287 -0.71 -25.77 8.52
CA GLN A 287 -2.09 -25.40 8.14
C GLN A 287 -2.66 -24.24 8.96
N SER A 288 -1.99 -23.86 10.06
CA SER A 288 -2.45 -22.86 11.02
C SER A 288 -1.71 -21.52 10.95
N LEU A 289 -0.82 -21.36 9.95
CA LEU A 289 0.00 -20.15 9.73
C LEU A 289 -0.89 -18.92 9.52
N ASP A 290 -0.86 -18.02 10.50
CA ASP A 290 -1.58 -16.76 10.50
C ASP A 290 -0.71 -15.69 11.17
N VAL A 291 -0.35 -14.66 10.41
CA VAL A 291 0.54 -13.58 10.85
C VAL A 291 -0.04 -12.84 12.06
N LYS A 292 -1.37 -12.82 12.23
CA LYS A 292 -2.01 -12.22 13.41
C LYS A 292 -1.59 -12.90 14.71
N LYS A 293 -1.34 -14.22 14.68
CA LYS A 293 -0.84 -14.96 15.86
C LYS A 293 0.60 -14.55 16.19
N VAL A 294 1.44 -14.42 15.15
CA VAL A 294 2.84 -13.99 15.29
C VAL A 294 2.92 -12.54 15.78
N LEU A 295 2.09 -11.64 15.22
CA LEU A 295 2.00 -10.25 15.66
C LEU A 295 1.67 -10.15 17.16
N LYS A 296 0.70 -10.93 17.65
CA LYS A 296 0.35 -10.97 19.07
C LYS A 296 1.54 -11.41 19.92
N LYS A 297 2.28 -12.44 19.51
CA LYS A 297 3.46 -12.94 20.22
C LYS A 297 4.58 -11.89 20.31
N VAL A 298 4.92 -11.26 19.18
CA VAL A 298 5.93 -10.19 19.14
C VAL A 298 5.53 -8.99 20.00
N GLN A 299 4.24 -8.64 20.02
CA GLN A 299 3.74 -7.55 20.86
C GLN A 299 3.79 -7.88 22.35
N THR A 300 3.52 -9.14 22.74
CA THR A 300 3.65 -9.57 24.13
C THR A 300 5.10 -9.64 24.61
N GLU A 301 6.03 -10.11 23.78
CA GLU A 301 7.45 -10.19 24.12
C GLU A 301 8.07 -8.81 24.34
N ALA A 302 7.73 -7.83 23.48
CA ALA A 302 8.17 -6.45 23.64
C ALA A 302 7.63 -5.78 24.93
N SER A 303 6.50 -6.25 25.47
CA SER A 303 5.91 -5.68 26.71
C SER A 303 6.57 -6.22 27.99
N VAL A 304 7.34 -7.32 27.89
CA VAL A 304 8.02 -7.97 29.02
C VAL A 304 9.45 -7.46 29.19
N GLU A 305 10.09 -6.98 28.12
CA GLU A 305 11.44 -6.39 28.18
C GLU A 305 11.45 -4.95 28.75
N ASP A 306 10.30 -4.28 28.80
CA ASP A 306 10.12 -2.92 29.34
C ASP A 306 9.68 -2.87 30.82
N THR A 307 9.62 -4.02 31.52
CA THR A 307 9.27 -4.15 32.96
C THR A 307 10.38 -4.77 33.78
#